data_AF-A0A3S1LPS9-F1
#
_entry.id   AF-A0A3S1LPS9-F1
#
_cell.length_a   1.000
_cell.length_b   1.000
_cell.length_c   1.000
_cell.angle_alpha   90.00
_cell.angle_beta   90.00
_cell.angle_gamma   90.00
#
_symmetry.space_group_name_H-M   'P 1'
#
loop_
_entity.id
_entity.type
_entity.pdbx_description
1 polymer ?
#
loop_
_entity_poly.entity_id
_entity_poly.type
_entity_poly.pdbx_seq_one_letter_code
_entity_poly.pdbx_strand_id
1 'polypeptide(L)'
;MQISYGTADLKHCCLNRDVAEKRFGRTYADRLVTELADAEAFENVQEWHEILGGNVTINDDESFEIAIGSRYTATFVSVDQNVALTDAGRIDWAGVEFVKLTAISEVR
;
A
#
# COMPACT_ATOMS: atom_id res chain seq x y z
N MET A 1 4.88 -3.98 10.41
CA MET A 1 4.38 -4.64 9.20
C MET A 1 5.43 -4.54 8.09
N GLN A 2 5.38 -5.43 7.09
CA GLN A 2 6.35 -5.51 6.01
C GLN A 2 5.67 -5.43 4.63
N ILE A 3 6.27 -4.66 3.72
CA ILE A 3 5.78 -4.52 2.35
C ILE A 3 6.66 -5.33 1.38
N SER A 4 6.02 -6.25 0.67
CA SER A 4 6.60 -6.94 -0.49
C SER A 4 6.10 -6.34 -1.81
N TYR A 5 6.71 -6.73 -2.93
CA TYR A 5 6.40 -6.15 -4.25
C TYR A 5 5.96 -7.25 -5.22
N GLY A 6 4.87 -7.01 -5.94
CA GLY A 6 4.32 -7.95 -6.92
C GLY A 6 5.20 -8.17 -8.16
N THR A 7 6.06 -7.20 -8.49
CA THR A 7 7.00 -7.29 -9.62
C THR A 7 8.36 -6.69 -9.28
N ALA A 8 9.40 -7.14 -10.00
CA ALA A 8 10.73 -6.55 -9.90
C ALA A 8 10.73 -5.07 -10.28
N ASP A 9 9.91 -4.68 -11.25
CA ASP A 9 9.77 -3.30 -11.70
C ASP A 9 9.14 -2.40 -10.63
N LEU A 10 8.11 -2.88 -9.92
CA LEU A 10 7.51 -2.15 -8.80
C LEU A 10 8.53 -1.98 -7.67
N LYS A 11 9.25 -3.05 -7.32
CA LYS A 11 10.33 -2.99 -6.33
C LYS A 11 11.40 -1.98 -6.73
N HIS A 12 11.87 -2.05 -7.97
CA HIS A 12 12.89 -1.14 -8.47
C HIS A 12 12.41 0.30 -8.46
N CYS A 13 11.15 0.54 -8.84
CA CYS A 13 10.53 1.85 -8.82
C CYS A 13 10.43 2.42 -7.40
N CYS A 14 9.99 1.64 -6.42
CA CYS A 14 9.81 2.12 -5.04
C CYS A 14 11.13 2.28 -4.27
N LEU A 15 12.15 1.47 -4.59
CA LEU A 15 13.45 1.51 -3.90
C LEU A 15 14.48 2.42 -4.59
N ASN A 16 14.20 2.94 -5.79
CA ASN A 16 15.09 3.84 -6.50
C ASN A 16 14.40 5.17 -6.81
N ARG A 17 14.82 6.23 -6.11
CA ARG A 17 14.20 7.55 -6.22
C ARG A 17 14.26 8.09 -7.64
N ASP A 18 15.38 8.00 -8.34
CA ASP A 18 15.52 8.52 -9.71
C ASP A 18 14.55 7.83 -10.68
N VAL A 19 14.24 6.55 -10.46
CA VAL A 19 13.27 5.79 -11.25
C VAL A 19 11.84 6.24 -10.92
N ALA A 20 11.51 6.38 -9.64
CA ALA A 20 10.22 6.90 -9.21
C ALA A 20 9.98 8.33 -9.74
N GLU A 21 10.97 9.22 -9.63
CA GLU A 21 10.87 10.61 -10.09
C GLU A 21 10.61 10.69 -11.60
N LYS A 22 11.28 9.85 -12.40
CA LYS A 22 11.04 9.78 -13.85
C LYS A 22 9.64 9.27 -14.19
N ARG A 23 9.10 8.34 -13.40
CA ARG A 23 7.82 7.68 -13.67
C ARG A 23 6.63 8.50 -13.20
N PHE A 24 6.70 9.08 -12.01
CA PHE A 24 5.57 9.73 -11.34
C PHE A 24 5.74 11.24 -11.21
N GLY A 25 6.94 11.77 -11.47
CA GLY A 25 7.32 13.12 -11.11
C GLY A 25 7.79 13.22 -9.65
N ARG A 26 8.69 14.16 -9.39
CA ARG A 26 9.40 14.29 -8.11
C ARG A 26 8.48 14.33 -6.89
N THR A 27 7.43 15.14 -6.93
CA THR A 27 6.50 15.28 -5.80
C THR A 27 5.82 13.97 -5.43
N TYR A 28 5.39 13.18 -6.41
CA TYR A 28 4.69 11.91 -6.15
C TYR A 28 5.66 10.78 -5.80
N ALA A 29 6.88 10.81 -6.35
CA ALA A 29 7.95 9.90 -5.98
C ALA A 29 8.35 10.07 -4.51
N ASP A 30 8.61 11.30 -4.06
CA ASP A 30 8.95 11.58 -2.67
C ASP A 30 7.82 11.13 -1.73
N ARG A 31 6.55 11.45 -2.07
CA ARG A 31 5.39 10.99 -1.29
C ARG A 31 5.29 9.48 -1.22
N LEU A 32 5.35 8.77 -2.35
CA LEU A 32 5.28 7.32 -2.40
C LEU A 32 6.32 6.67 -1.48
N VAL A 33 7.57 7.11 -1.57
CA VAL A 33 8.66 6.55 -0.76
C VAL A 33 8.45 6.83 0.72
N THR A 34 8.02 8.05 1.08
CA THR A 34 7.70 8.39 2.47
C THR A 34 6.55 7.55 3.02
N GLU A 35 5.42 7.45 2.30
CA GLU A 35 4.27 6.67 2.74
C GLU A 35 4.64 5.20 2.95
N LEU A 36 5.40 4.59 2.03
CA LEU A 36 5.84 3.20 2.16
C LEU A 36 6.83 2.99 3.32
N ALA A 37 7.68 3.97 3.61
CA ALA A 37 8.61 3.88 4.73
C ALA A 37 7.90 4.06 6.08
N ASP A 38 6.94 4.98 6.16
CA ASP A 38 6.11 5.19 7.34
C ASP A 38 5.24 3.96 7.60
N ALA A 39 4.71 3.34 6.55
CA ALA A 39 3.95 2.11 6.61
C ALA A 39 4.69 0.98 7.34
N GLU A 40 5.99 0.79 7.06
CA GLU A 40 6.80 -0.26 7.71
C GLU A 40 7.06 -0.01 9.20
N ALA A 41 6.80 1.21 9.71
CA ALA A 41 6.97 1.56 11.12
C ALA A 41 5.78 1.12 12.01
N PHE A 42 4.61 0.83 11.41
CA PHE A 42 3.43 0.34 12.15
C PHE A 42 3.52 -1.15 12.45
N GLU A 43 2.78 -1.64 13.44
CA GLU A 43 2.79 -3.07 13.77
C GLU A 43 1.98 -3.86 12.72
N ASN A 44 0.78 -3.38 12.40
CA ASN A 44 -0.18 -4.01 11.49
C ASN A 44 -0.84 -3.01 10.52
N VAL A 45 -1.59 -3.53 9.55
CA VAL A 45 -2.25 -2.73 8.51
C VAL A 45 -3.37 -1.84 9.08
N GLN A 46 -4.06 -2.28 10.14
CA GLN A 46 -5.13 -1.49 10.76
C GLN A 46 -4.62 -0.17 11.33
N GLU A 47 -3.47 -0.18 12.03
CA GLU A 47 -2.82 1.05 12.51
C GLU A 47 -2.49 2.01 11.38
N TRP A 48 -1.99 1.48 10.26
CA TRP A 48 -1.69 2.29 9.08
C TRP A 48 -2.96 2.90 8.48
N HIS A 49 -4.04 2.12 8.36
CA HIS A 49 -5.34 2.61 7.90
C HIS A 49 -5.88 3.76 8.77
N GLU A 50 -5.73 3.67 10.09
CA GLU A 50 -6.18 4.70 11.02
C GLU A 50 -5.44 6.03 10.81
N ILE A 51 -4.14 5.99 10.52
CA ILE A 51 -3.34 7.18 10.20
C ILE A 51 -3.70 7.77 8.83
N LEU A 52 -3.90 6.92 7.82
CA LEU A 52 -4.30 7.35 6.48
C LEU A 52 -5.71 7.95 6.43
N GLY A 53 -6.60 7.48 7.32
CA GLY A 53 -7.98 7.93 7.41
C GLY A 53 -8.72 7.82 6.09
N GLY A 54 -9.26 8.92 5.59
CA GLY A 54 -10.02 8.95 4.32
C GLY A 54 -9.21 8.69 3.05
N ASN A 55 -7.89 8.48 3.15
CA ASN A 55 -7.03 8.18 2.01
C ASN A 55 -6.91 6.68 1.69
N VAL A 56 -7.59 5.81 2.46
CA VAL A 56 -7.66 4.37 2.18
C VAL A 56 -9.03 3.97 1.61
N THR A 57 -9.02 3.09 0.63
CA THR A 57 -10.23 2.45 0.09
C THR A 57 -10.04 0.94 0.15
N ILE A 58 -10.97 0.22 0.80
CA ILE A 58 -10.97 -1.24 0.82
C ILE A 58 -11.90 -1.73 -0.28
N ASN A 59 -11.36 -2.54 -1.20
CA ASN A 59 -12.07 -3.07 -2.35
C ASN A 59 -12.80 -4.39 -2.03
N ASP A 60 -13.76 -4.76 -2.88
CA ASP A 60 -14.53 -6.00 -2.72
C ASP A 60 -13.72 -7.28 -2.94
N ASP A 61 -12.60 -7.19 -3.65
CA ASP A 61 -11.65 -8.29 -3.88
C ASP A 61 -10.63 -8.45 -2.74
N GLU A 62 -10.89 -7.81 -1.60
CA GLU A 62 -10.04 -7.82 -0.40
C GLU A 62 -8.64 -7.21 -0.60
N SER A 63 -8.46 -6.44 -1.69
CA SER A 63 -7.36 -5.48 -1.80
C SER A 63 -7.72 -4.18 -1.09
N PHE A 64 -6.72 -3.35 -0.81
CA PHE A 64 -6.93 -1.96 -0.44
C PHE A 64 -6.04 -1.03 -1.27
N GLU A 65 -6.49 0.21 -1.42
CA GLU A 65 -5.79 1.26 -2.13
C GLU A 65 -5.51 2.42 -1.21
N ILE A 66 -4.31 3.00 -1.32
CA ILE A 66 -3.96 4.26 -0.66
C ILE A 66 -3.75 5.33 -1.73
N ALA A 67 -4.23 6.54 -1.46
CA ALA A 67 -3.99 7.68 -2.32
C ALA A 67 -2.56 8.23 -2.16
N ILE A 68 -1.82 8.30 -3.26
CA ILE A 68 -0.50 8.94 -3.34
C ILE A 68 -0.67 10.33 -3.95
N GLY A 69 -0.96 11.29 -3.07
CA GLY A 69 -1.41 12.61 -3.49
C GLY A 69 -2.71 12.54 -4.31
N SER A 70 -2.89 13.46 -5.26
CA SER A 70 -4.14 13.58 -6.02
C SER A 70 -4.14 12.83 -7.36
N ARG A 71 -3.05 12.16 -7.72
CA ARG A 71 -2.86 11.62 -9.07
C ARG A 71 -2.66 10.13 -9.13
N TYR A 72 -2.15 9.51 -8.07
CA TYR A 72 -1.83 8.09 -8.09
C TYR A 72 -2.50 7.37 -6.92
N THR A 73 -2.79 6.08 -7.12
CA THR A 73 -3.13 5.14 -6.05
C THR A 73 -2.13 4.00 -6.04
N ALA A 74 -1.85 3.47 -4.85
CA ALA A 74 -1.06 2.26 -4.65
C ALA A 74 -1.97 1.15 -4.10
N THR A 75 -2.00 0.01 -4.78
CA THR A 75 -2.89 -1.12 -4.45
C THR A 75 -2.11 -2.21 -3.74
N PHE A 76 -2.67 -2.71 -2.63
CA PHE A 76 -2.08 -3.72 -1.78
C PHE A 76 -3.02 -4.90 -1.58
N VAL A 77 -2.44 -6.06 -1.35
CA VAL A 77 -3.15 -7.27 -0.90
C VAL A 77 -2.45 -7.83 0.32
N SER A 78 -3.20 -8.48 1.22
CA SER A 78 -2.59 -9.31 2.25
C SER A 78 -1.89 -10.51 1.63
N VAL A 79 -0.75 -10.89 2.19
CA VAL A 79 -0.05 -12.15 1.84
C VAL A 79 0.15 -13.06 3.04
N ASP A 80 -0.52 -12.75 4.15
CA ASP A 80 -0.53 -13.59 5.33
C ASP A 80 -1.34 -14.88 5.10
N GLN A 81 -0.79 -16.00 5.58
CA GLN A 81 -1.36 -17.33 5.30
C GLN A 81 -2.60 -17.66 6.14
N ASN A 82 -2.78 -16.99 7.29
CA ASN A 82 -3.82 -17.30 8.27
C ASN A 82 -4.52 -16.02 8.76
N VAL A 83 -4.92 -15.15 7.84
CA VAL A 83 -5.63 -13.91 8.18
C VAL A 83 -7.01 -14.25 8.73
N ALA A 84 -7.34 -13.70 9.89
CA ALA A 84 -8.66 -13.82 10.46
C ALA A 84 -9.68 -13.07 9.60
N LEU A 85 -10.93 -13.54 9.62
CA LEU A 85 -12.05 -12.85 9.00
C LEU A 85 -12.95 -12.28 10.11
N THR A 86 -13.47 -11.10 9.85
CA THR A 86 -14.56 -10.48 10.61
C THR A 86 -15.86 -11.28 10.47
N ASP A 87 -16.86 -10.97 11.31
CA ASP A 87 -18.20 -11.58 11.23
C ASP A 87 -18.89 -11.37 9.86
N ALA A 88 -18.47 -10.34 9.11
CA ALA A 88 -18.93 -10.06 7.75
C ALA A 88 -18.21 -10.89 6.68
N GLY A 89 -17.30 -11.78 7.07
CA GLY A 89 -16.47 -12.58 6.17
C GLY A 89 -15.40 -11.79 5.44
N ARG A 90 -15.03 -10.59 5.93
CA ARG A 90 -13.98 -9.73 5.37
C ARG A 90 -12.70 -9.86 6.17
N ILE A 91 -11.54 -9.68 5.53
CA ILE A 91 -10.24 -9.60 6.20
C ILE A 91 -10.30 -8.72 7.45
N ASP A 92 -9.83 -9.26 8.57
CA ASP A 92 -9.49 -8.49 9.76
C ASP A 92 -8.07 -7.91 9.62
N TRP A 93 -7.99 -6.65 9.23
CA TRP A 93 -6.72 -5.95 8.98
C TRP A 93 -5.88 -5.73 10.23
N ALA A 94 -6.44 -5.90 11.44
CA ALA A 94 -5.69 -5.81 12.69
C ALA A 94 -4.71 -6.97 12.87
N GLY A 95 -4.98 -8.11 12.23
CA GLY A 95 -4.10 -9.27 12.23
C GLY A 95 -3.15 -9.36 11.03
N VAL A 96 -3.14 -8.36 10.14
CA VAL A 96 -2.30 -8.39 8.92
C VAL A 96 -1.00 -7.63 9.16
N GLU A 97 0.11 -8.34 9.04
CA GLU A 97 1.46 -7.79 9.20
C GLU A 97 2.25 -7.81 7.88
N PHE A 98 1.81 -8.58 6.88
CA PHE A 98 2.52 -8.73 5.62
C PHE A 98 1.61 -8.41 4.44
N VAL A 99 1.96 -7.36 3.70
CA VAL A 99 1.23 -6.94 2.50
C VAL A 99 2.14 -6.95 1.27
N LYS A 100 1.52 -6.94 0.10
CA LYS A 100 2.21 -6.88 -1.19
C LYS A 100 1.64 -5.74 -2.02
N LEU A 101 2.50 -4.81 -2.42
CA LEU A 101 2.18 -3.78 -3.40
C LEU A 101 2.04 -4.44 -4.79
N THR A 102 0.84 -4.42 -5.36
CA THR A 102 0.52 -5.09 -6.63
C THR A 102 0.46 -4.12 -7.81
N ALA A 103 0.14 -2.85 -7.57
CA ALA A 103 0.03 -1.84 -8.62
C ALA A 103 0.24 -0.42 -8.10
N ILE A 104 0.67 0.46 -9.01
CA ILE A 104 0.58 1.92 -8.86
C ILE A 104 -0.08 2.45 -10.14
N SER A 105 -1.21 3.13 -10.01
CA SER A 105 -2.07 3.54 -11.13
C SER A 105 -2.44 5.00 -11.03
N GLU A 106 -2.71 5.65 -12.17
CA GLU A 106 -3.27 7.01 -12.16
C GLU A 106 -4.75 6.98 -11.77
N VAL A 107 -5.15 7.93 -10.91
CA VAL A 107 -6.55 8.22 -10.61
C VAL A 107 -7.21 8.76 -11.89
N ARG A 108 -8.29 8.13 -12.33
CA ARG A 108 -9.05 8.53 -13.52
C ARG A 108 -10.09 9.59 -13.21
#